data_AF-X1IHA8-F1
#
_entry.id   AF-X1IHA8-F1
#
_cell.length_a   1.000
_cell.length_b   1.000
_cell.length_c   1.000
_cell.angle_alpha   90.00
_cell.angle_beta   90.00
_cell.angle_gamma   90.00
#
_symmetry.space_group_name_H-M   'P 1'
#
loop_
_entity.id
_entity.type
_entity.pdbx_description
1 polymer ?
#
loop_
_entity_poly.entity_id
_entity_poly.type
_entity_poly.pdbx_seq_one_letter_code
_entity_poly.pdbx_strand_id
1 'polypeptide(L)'
;MVYCEKCGVVPVPEKDLPVLLPEDAEFKPTGESPLKYCEQFVNTTCPRCSAPAKRETDTMDTFMCSSWYFLRYASPHYDTAAFDPEKVKYWMPVDLYTGGAEHAVMHLFYARFFIKALRDMGLVDFDEPFTRLFNQGIIIAERQKMSKSRGNVITPDEYVAKLGADAIRAYLMFLGPWEQGGEWNDSSISGISRWLNRVWGLVLEGYNCRAEASSAARGKAQRELARIVHQTIRKVTN
;
A
#
# COMPACT_ATOMS: atom_id res chain seq x y z
N MET A 1 10.13 -19.28 19.73
CA MET A 1 9.92 -20.27 20.82
C MET A 1 11.22 -21.03 21.08
N VAL A 2 11.32 -21.73 22.21
CA VAL A 2 12.44 -22.63 22.56
C VAL A 2 11.88 -24.00 22.93
N TYR A 3 12.46 -25.06 22.37
CA TYR A 3 12.15 -26.46 22.62
C TYR A 3 13.14 -27.06 23.63
N CYS A 4 12.63 -27.50 24.79
CA CYS A 4 13.42 -28.11 25.86
C CYS A 4 12.89 -29.50 26.19
N GLU A 5 13.76 -30.50 26.28
CA GLU A 5 13.37 -31.89 26.59
C GLU A 5 12.68 -32.02 27.97
N LYS A 6 13.05 -31.17 28.94
CA LYS A 6 12.47 -31.21 30.30
C LYS A 6 11.20 -30.38 30.44
N CYS A 7 11.10 -29.27 29.73
CA CYS A 7 10.03 -28.27 29.92
C CYS A 7 9.03 -28.20 28.77
N GLY A 8 9.28 -28.88 27.65
CA GLY A 8 8.48 -28.79 26.43
C GLY A 8 8.73 -27.48 25.67
N VAL A 9 7.65 -26.90 25.13
CA VAL A 9 7.67 -25.63 24.39
C VAL A 9 7.64 -24.45 25.37
N VAL A 10 8.65 -23.60 25.30
CA VAL A 10 8.83 -22.47 26.22
C VAL A 10 8.94 -21.17 25.43
N PRO A 11 8.18 -20.10 25.76
CA PRO A 11 8.33 -18.81 25.11
C PRO A 11 9.65 -18.15 25.48
N VAL A 12 10.18 -17.35 24.56
CA VAL A 12 11.32 -16.47 24.83
C VAL A 12 10.83 -15.33 25.73
N PRO A 13 11.56 -14.94 26.79
CA PRO A 13 11.19 -13.80 27.61
C PRO A 13 11.11 -12.50 26.79
N GLU A 14 10.17 -11.61 27.11
CA GLU A 14 9.95 -10.37 26.35
C GLU A 14 11.18 -9.46 26.31
N LYS A 15 11.94 -9.37 27.41
CA LYS A 15 13.20 -8.63 27.50
C LYS A 15 14.31 -9.15 26.58
N ASP A 16 14.20 -10.39 26.12
CA ASP A 16 15.17 -11.04 25.24
C ASP A 16 14.73 -10.94 23.76
N LEU A 17 13.64 -10.20 23.48
CA LEU A 17 13.25 -9.83 22.12
C LEU A 17 14.04 -8.60 21.65
N PRO A 18 14.30 -8.47 20.33
CA PRO A 18 13.96 -9.42 19.26
C PRO A 18 14.93 -10.61 19.19
N VAL A 19 14.43 -11.78 18.80
CA VAL A 19 15.30 -12.89 18.37
C VAL A 19 15.71 -12.63 16.92
N LEU A 20 16.92 -12.12 16.74
CA LEU A 20 17.44 -11.73 15.42
C LEU A 20 17.75 -12.96 14.56
N LEU A 21 17.46 -12.84 13.27
CA LEU A 21 17.89 -13.82 12.27
C LEU A 21 19.42 -13.76 12.12
N PRO A 22 20.10 -14.92 11.96
CA PRO A 22 21.52 -14.96 11.65
C PRO A 22 21.77 -14.46 10.22
N GLU A 23 22.88 -13.75 10.01
CA GLU A 23 23.26 -13.19 8.71
C GLU A 23 23.85 -14.25 7.74
N ASP A 24 24.33 -15.37 8.28
CA ASP A 24 25.15 -16.38 7.60
C ASP A 24 24.42 -17.73 7.42
N ALA A 25 23.08 -17.75 7.48
CA ALA A 25 22.32 -18.98 7.25
C ALA A 25 22.46 -19.50 5.81
N GLU A 26 22.90 -20.75 5.66
CA GLU A 26 23.05 -21.40 4.36
C GLU A 26 21.73 -22.01 3.84
N PHE A 27 21.29 -21.59 2.66
CA PHE A 27 20.10 -22.13 1.99
C PHE A 27 20.45 -23.40 1.20
N LYS A 28 20.11 -24.57 1.75
CA LYS A 28 20.31 -25.87 1.11
C LYS A 28 18.99 -26.39 0.52
N PRO A 29 18.99 -27.08 -0.63
CA PRO A 29 17.79 -27.60 -1.28
C PRO A 29 17.28 -28.89 -0.61
N THR A 30 17.21 -28.91 0.73
CA THR A 30 16.78 -30.07 1.52
C THR A 30 15.28 -30.07 1.81
N GLY A 31 14.61 -28.92 1.62
CA GLY A 31 13.22 -28.71 2.03
C GLY A 31 13.05 -28.38 3.52
N GLU A 32 14.14 -28.30 4.28
CA GLU A 32 14.14 -27.91 5.70
C GLU A 32 14.50 -26.42 5.87
N SER A 33 14.16 -25.85 7.03
CA SER A 33 14.56 -24.47 7.36
C SER A 33 16.09 -24.32 7.36
N PRO A 34 16.66 -23.30 6.68
CA PRO A 34 18.09 -22.97 6.74
C PRO A 34 18.61 -22.78 8.16
N LEU A 35 17.76 -22.27 9.07
CA LEU A 35 18.11 -22.00 10.46
C LEU A 35 18.44 -23.26 11.26
N LYS A 36 17.96 -24.42 10.80
CA LYS A 36 18.24 -25.72 11.42
C LYS A 36 19.72 -26.06 11.41
N TYR A 37 20.45 -25.61 10.39
CA TYR A 37 21.88 -25.91 10.23
C TYR A 37 22.79 -24.81 10.81
N CYS A 38 22.23 -23.68 11.26
CA CYS A 38 22.99 -22.62 11.92
C CYS A 38 23.11 -22.94 13.42
N GLU A 39 24.17 -23.66 13.79
CA GLU A 39 24.39 -24.10 15.19
C GLU A 39 24.41 -22.96 16.19
N GLN A 40 24.96 -21.80 15.81
CA GLN A 40 25.04 -20.61 16.66
C GLN A 40 23.66 -20.02 16.98
N PHE A 41 22.71 -20.14 16.05
CA PHE A 41 21.34 -19.69 16.25
C PHE A 41 20.51 -20.75 17.00
N VAL A 42 20.51 -21.99 16.51
CA VAL A 42 19.58 -23.02 16.98
C VAL A 42 19.91 -23.48 18.41
N ASN A 43 21.18 -23.53 18.80
CA ASN A 43 21.57 -23.94 20.15
C ASN A 43 21.35 -22.80 21.14
N THR A 44 20.56 -23.07 22.18
CA THR A 44 20.31 -22.09 23.25
C THR A 44 20.10 -22.79 24.58
N THR A 45 19.75 -22.03 25.62
CA THR A 45 19.38 -22.56 26.93
C THR A 45 17.90 -22.33 27.18
N CYS A 46 17.28 -23.25 27.92
CA CYS A 46 15.88 -23.12 28.30
C CYS A 46 15.72 -21.96 29.29
N PRO A 47 14.90 -20.94 29.01
CA PRO A 47 14.72 -19.80 29.94
C PRO A 47 14.03 -20.19 31.26
N ARG A 48 13.43 -21.40 31.33
CA ARG A 48 12.74 -21.91 32.54
C ARG A 48 13.65 -22.72 33.45
N CYS A 49 14.47 -23.62 32.91
CA CYS A 49 15.29 -24.56 33.71
C CYS A 49 16.79 -24.50 33.44
N SER A 50 17.24 -23.59 32.56
CA SER A 50 18.63 -23.40 32.13
C SER A 50 19.30 -24.61 31.44
N ALA A 51 18.58 -25.71 31.25
CA ALA A 51 19.10 -26.87 30.52
C ALA A 51 19.33 -26.54 29.02
N PRO A 52 20.21 -27.28 28.32
CA PRO A 52 20.34 -27.16 26.87
C PRO A 52 19.00 -27.29 26.16
N ALA A 53 18.77 -26.44 25.16
CA ALA A 53 17.53 -26.37 24.41
C ALA A 53 17.79 -25.93 22.95
N LYS A 54 16.77 -26.04 22.12
CA LYS A 54 16.84 -25.66 20.70
C LYS A 54 15.83 -24.54 20.40
N ARG A 55 16.22 -23.53 19.64
CA ARG A 55 15.26 -22.51 19.16
C ARG A 55 14.32 -23.11 18.12
N GLU A 56 13.14 -22.52 18.01
CA GLU A 56 12.30 -22.67 16.82
C GLU A 56 13.09 -22.23 15.58
N THR A 57 13.08 -23.09 14.57
CA THR A 57 13.78 -22.87 13.29
C THR A 57 12.84 -22.42 12.20
N ASP A 58 11.53 -22.62 12.36
CA ASP A 58 10.54 -22.09 11.43
C ASP A 58 10.36 -20.58 11.63
N THR A 59 10.05 -19.90 10.54
CA THR A 59 9.79 -18.45 10.53
C THR A 59 8.32 -18.20 10.27
N MET A 60 7.83 -17.04 10.73
CA MET A 60 6.46 -16.64 10.44
C MET A 60 6.33 -16.24 8.97
N ASP A 61 5.24 -16.66 8.33
CA ASP A 61 4.93 -16.31 6.95
C ASP A 61 4.75 -14.77 6.77
N THR A 62 4.93 -14.27 5.55
CA THR A 62 4.79 -12.85 5.20
C THR A 62 3.40 -12.26 5.56
N PHE A 63 2.34 -13.08 5.59
CA PHE A 63 1.03 -12.64 6.01
C PHE A 63 0.95 -12.29 7.50
N MET A 64 1.85 -12.80 8.35
CA MET A 64 1.95 -12.35 9.74
C MET A 64 2.25 -10.85 9.80
N CYS A 65 3.28 -10.40 9.08
CA CYS A 65 3.69 -9.00 9.05
C CYS A 65 2.63 -8.10 8.41
N SER A 66 2.05 -8.53 7.29
CA SER A 66 1.07 -7.73 6.55
C SER A 66 -0.34 -7.75 7.16
N SER A 67 -0.59 -8.51 8.23
CA SER A 67 -1.91 -8.51 8.89
C SER A 67 -2.15 -7.31 9.81
N TRP A 68 -1.11 -6.57 10.20
CA TRP A 68 -1.23 -5.47 11.16
C TRP A 68 -0.36 -4.24 10.84
N TYR A 69 0.37 -4.25 9.71
CA TYR A 69 1.27 -3.16 9.31
C TYR A 69 0.62 -1.76 9.29
N PHE A 70 -0.67 -1.70 8.94
CA PHE A 70 -1.43 -0.44 8.91
C PHE A 70 -1.60 0.18 10.31
N LEU A 71 -1.60 -0.61 11.39
CA LEU A 71 -1.54 -0.10 12.77
C LEU A 71 -0.16 0.49 13.06
N ARG A 72 0.91 -0.19 12.60
CA ARG A 72 2.28 0.26 12.83
C ARG A 72 2.55 1.61 12.17
N TYR A 73 1.93 1.92 11.03
CA TYR A 73 2.08 3.23 10.39
C TYR A 73 1.60 4.40 11.25
N ALA A 74 0.68 4.21 12.19
CA ALA A 74 0.27 5.26 13.11
C ALA A 74 1.43 5.70 14.03
N SER A 75 2.42 4.83 14.26
CA SER A 75 3.53 5.04 15.20
C SER A 75 4.77 4.20 14.86
N PRO A 76 5.41 4.43 13.69
CA PRO A 76 6.43 3.51 13.14
C PRO A 76 7.71 3.43 13.96
N HIS A 77 7.99 4.42 14.80
CA HIS A 77 9.17 4.52 15.65
C HIS A 77 8.88 4.28 17.14
N TYR A 78 7.69 3.79 17.48
CA TYR A 78 7.34 3.46 18.86
C TYR A 78 8.06 2.18 19.31
N ASP A 79 8.91 2.27 20.33
CA ASP A 79 9.88 1.24 20.71
C ASP A 79 9.49 0.46 21.97
N THR A 80 8.44 0.87 22.69
CA THR A 80 7.97 0.21 23.91
C THR A 80 6.86 -0.80 23.69
N ALA A 81 6.17 -0.76 22.55
CA ALA A 81 5.15 -1.74 22.17
C ALA A 81 4.98 -1.81 20.64
N ALA A 82 4.06 -2.67 20.18
CA ALA A 82 3.75 -2.83 18.76
C ALA A 82 3.27 -1.52 18.10
N PHE A 83 2.52 -0.69 18.82
CA PHE A 83 2.05 0.63 18.37
C PHE A 83 1.65 1.50 19.58
N ASP A 84 1.61 2.81 19.39
CA ASP A 84 1.07 3.79 20.34
C ASP A 84 -0.47 3.75 20.31
N PRO A 85 -1.15 3.40 21.43
CA PRO A 85 -2.60 3.28 21.48
C PRO A 85 -3.34 4.59 21.14
N GLU A 86 -2.82 5.75 21.54
CA GLU A 86 -3.46 7.04 21.29
C GLU A 86 -3.38 7.41 19.81
N LYS A 87 -2.27 7.05 19.14
CA LYS A 87 -2.12 7.26 17.69
C LYS A 87 -3.02 6.33 16.89
N VAL A 88 -3.13 5.07 17.30
CA VAL A 88 -4.04 4.12 16.65
C VAL A 88 -5.48 4.57 16.81
N LYS A 89 -5.90 5.00 18.00
CA LYS A 89 -7.24 5.55 18.25
C LYS A 89 -7.56 6.78 17.39
N TYR A 90 -6.56 7.61 17.10
CA TYR A 90 -6.76 8.79 16.25
C TYR A 90 -6.88 8.44 14.77
N TRP A 91 -6.06 7.52 14.26
CA TRP A 91 -5.94 7.24 12.83
C TRP A 91 -6.85 6.11 12.32
N MET A 92 -7.29 5.20 13.19
CA MET A 92 -8.00 3.99 12.79
C MET A 92 -9.51 4.07 13.11
N PRO A 93 -10.35 3.33 12.37
CA PRO A 93 -10.04 2.43 11.25
C PRO A 93 -9.62 3.17 9.97
N VAL A 94 -9.06 2.45 8.99
CA VAL A 94 -8.72 3.05 7.69
C VAL A 94 -9.99 3.37 6.91
N ASP A 95 -10.21 4.64 6.58
CA ASP A 95 -11.42 5.11 5.87
C ASP A 95 -11.60 4.53 4.46
N LEU A 96 -10.48 4.37 3.74
CA LEU A 96 -10.43 3.87 2.37
C LEU A 96 -9.14 3.07 2.17
N TYR A 97 -9.30 1.78 1.89
CA TYR A 97 -8.21 0.90 1.53
C TYR A 97 -8.34 0.49 0.07
N THR A 98 -7.25 0.63 -0.70
CA THR A 98 -7.22 0.24 -2.12
C THR A 98 -6.20 -0.87 -2.33
N GLY A 99 -6.63 -1.97 -2.93
CA GLY A 99 -5.76 -3.12 -3.18
C GLY A 99 -6.38 -4.10 -4.18
N GLY A 100 -5.56 -4.94 -4.81
CA GLY A 100 -6.06 -5.88 -5.80
C GLY A 100 -6.98 -6.95 -5.19
N ALA A 101 -7.96 -7.40 -5.96
CA ALA A 101 -8.95 -8.40 -5.53
C ALA A 101 -8.33 -9.78 -5.21
N GLU A 102 -7.10 -10.03 -5.67
CA GLU A 102 -6.36 -11.27 -5.38
C GLU A 102 -6.17 -11.51 -3.88
N HIS A 103 -6.21 -10.48 -3.04
CA HIS A 103 -6.01 -10.60 -1.60
C HIS A 103 -7.29 -10.89 -0.79
N ALA A 104 -8.43 -11.11 -1.44
CA ALA A 104 -9.74 -11.28 -0.80
C ALA A 104 -9.77 -12.34 0.32
N VAL A 105 -9.15 -13.51 0.09
CA VAL A 105 -9.09 -14.64 1.05
C VAL A 105 -7.70 -14.86 1.65
N MET A 106 -6.83 -13.86 1.54
CA MET A 106 -5.49 -13.86 2.13
C MET A 106 -5.35 -12.67 3.09
N HIS A 107 -4.55 -11.67 2.73
CA HIS A 107 -4.32 -10.47 3.54
C HIS A 107 -5.62 -9.83 4.06
N LEU A 108 -6.67 -9.68 3.22
CA LEU A 108 -7.91 -9.05 3.67
C LEU A 108 -8.65 -9.90 4.71
N PHE A 109 -8.54 -11.23 4.65
CA PHE A 109 -9.07 -12.11 5.67
C PHE A 109 -8.22 -12.06 6.95
N TYR A 110 -6.90 -12.18 6.83
CA TYR A 110 -5.99 -12.18 7.97
C TYR A 110 -5.98 -10.85 8.73
N ALA A 111 -6.03 -9.71 8.03
CA ALA A 111 -6.13 -8.38 8.65
C ALA A 111 -7.38 -8.26 9.53
N ARG A 112 -8.53 -8.77 9.05
CA ARG A 112 -9.78 -8.78 9.83
C ARG A 112 -9.66 -9.68 11.06
N PHE A 113 -9.10 -10.87 10.90
CA PHE A 113 -8.84 -11.77 12.03
C PHE A 113 -7.96 -11.08 13.09
N PHE A 114 -6.86 -10.45 12.68
CA PHE A 114 -5.95 -9.74 13.58
C PHE A 114 -6.65 -8.62 14.33
N ILE A 115 -7.45 -7.78 13.65
CA ILE A 115 -8.19 -6.71 14.34
C ILE A 115 -9.16 -7.27 15.38
N LYS A 116 -9.91 -8.31 15.06
CA LYS A 116 -10.84 -8.92 16.02
C LYS A 116 -10.10 -9.53 17.21
N ALA A 117 -8.99 -10.22 16.97
CA ALA A 117 -8.15 -10.76 18.04
C ALA A 117 -7.56 -9.65 18.93
N LEU A 118 -7.00 -8.60 18.34
CA LEU A 118 -6.44 -7.45 19.07
C LEU A 118 -7.52 -6.70 19.87
N ARG A 119 -8.73 -6.56 19.32
CA ARG A 119 -9.88 -6.00 20.02
C ARG A 119 -10.26 -6.85 21.22
N ASP A 120 -10.35 -8.16 21.05
CA ASP A 120 -10.72 -9.08 22.14
C ASP A 120 -9.63 -9.12 23.24
N MET A 121 -8.37 -8.81 22.88
CA MET A 121 -7.27 -8.57 23.82
C MET A 121 -7.28 -7.17 24.48
N GLY A 122 -8.18 -6.27 24.06
CA GLY A 122 -8.29 -4.90 24.58
C GLY A 122 -7.25 -3.92 24.05
N LEU A 123 -6.56 -4.24 22.94
CA LEU A 123 -5.51 -3.39 22.35
C LEU A 123 -6.05 -2.35 21.36
N VAL A 124 -7.25 -2.58 20.82
CA VAL A 124 -7.98 -1.65 19.93
C VAL A 124 -9.47 -1.67 20.28
N ASP A 125 -10.20 -0.62 19.91
CA ASP A 125 -11.64 -0.45 20.22
C ASP A 125 -12.56 -0.52 18.99
N PHE A 126 -12.05 -0.96 17.83
CA PHE A 126 -12.79 -1.13 16.58
C PHE A 126 -12.81 -2.58 16.07
N ASP A 127 -13.80 -2.93 15.25
CA ASP A 127 -14.08 -4.31 14.83
C ASP A 127 -13.57 -4.67 13.42
N GLU A 128 -13.36 -3.69 12.55
CA GLU A 128 -12.93 -3.90 11.16
C GLU A 128 -11.78 -2.93 10.82
N PRO A 129 -10.70 -3.41 10.15
CA PRO A 129 -9.53 -2.59 9.83
C PRO A 129 -9.81 -1.51 8.77
N PHE A 130 -10.73 -1.79 7.84
CA PHE A 130 -10.96 -0.98 6.65
C PHE A 130 -12.47 -0.67 6.53
N THR A 131 -12.84 0.61 6.60
CA THR A 131 -14.24 1.06 6.50
C THR A 131 -14.77 0.92 5.08
N ARG A 132 -13.93 1.22 4.08
CA ARG A 132 -14.22 0.99 2.66
C ARG A 132 -13.03 0.31 2.00
N LEU A 133 -13.32 -0.74 1.24
CA LEU A 133 -12.36 -1.40 0.37
C LEU A 133 -12.72 -1.08 -1.09
N PHE A 134 -11.75 -0.64 -1.87
CA PHE A 134 -11.93 -0.39 -3.29
C PHE A 134 -10.86 -1.13 -4.09
N ASN A 135 -11.26 -2.11 -4.89
CA ASN A 135 -10.32 -2.90 -5.67
C ASN A 135 -10.00 -2.19 -6.99
N GLN A 136 -8.73 -1.88 -7.24
CA GLN A 136 -8.31 -1.42 -8.56
C GLN A 136 -8.33 -2.57 -9.57
N GLY A 137 -8.67 -2.23 -10.81
CA GLY A 137 -8.50 -3.15 -11.93
C GLY A 137 -7.03 -3.32 -12.31
N ILE A 138 -6.76 -4.32 -13.14
CA ILE A 138 -5.39 -4.67 -13.55
C ILE A 138 -5.03 -3.89 -14.82
N ILE A 139 -3.87 -3.25 -14.82
CA ILE A 139 -3.28 -2.71 -16.04
C ILE A 139 -2.59 -3.84 -16.80
N ILE A 140 -2.95 -3.98 -18.07
CA ILE A 140 -2.42 -5.01 -18.97
C ILE A 140 -1.59 -4.38 -20.08
N ALA A 141 -0.68 -5.15 -20.66
CA ALA A 141 0.09 -4.77 -21.85
C ALA A 141 0.09 -5.94 -22.83
N GLU A 142 0.01 -5.66 -24.13
CA GLU A 142 -0.06 -6.70 -25.17
C GLU A 142 -1.23 -7.68 -24.93
N ARG A 143 -2.39 -7.15 -24.49
CA ARG A 143 -3.59 -7.93 -24.10
C ARG A 143 -3.35 -8.97 -23.00
N GLN A 144 -2.28 -8.84 -22.22
CA GLN A 144 -1.93 -9.78 -21.15
C GLN A 144 -1.56 -9.05 -19.86
N LYS A 145 -1.79 -9.71 -18.71
CA LYS A 145 -1.26 -9.24 -17.43
C LYS A 145 0.26 -9.06 -17.52
N MET A 146 0.75 -7.90 -17.12
CA MET A 146 2.17 -7.59 -17.06
C MET A 146 2.88 -8.49 -16.04
N SER A 147 4.02 -9.08 -16.43
CA SER A 147 4.86 -9.86 -15.51
C SER A 147 6.28 -10.02 -16.04
N LYS A 148 7.27 -10.12 -15.12
CA LYS A 148 8.68 -10.27 -15.51
C LYS A 148 8.94 -11.49 -16.38
N SER A 149 8.26 -12.61 -16.11
CA SER A 149 8.42 -13.86 -16.88
C SER A 149 7.90 -13.78 -18.31
N ARG A 150 6.98 -12.83 -18.60
CA ARG A 150 6.44 -12.60 -19.94
C ARG A 150 7.19 -11.53 -20.73
N GLY A 151 8.12 -10.80 -20.10
CA GLY A 151 8.89 -9.74 -20.75
C GLY A 151 8.08 -8.50 -21.15
N ASN A 152 6.79 -8.42 -20.78
CA ASN A 152 5.88 -7.34 -21.15
C ASN A 152 5.72 -6.26 -20.05
N VAL A 153 6.70 -6.14 -19.15
CA VAL A 153 6.65 -5.14 -18.07
C VAL A 153 7.01 -3.78 -18.63
N ILE A 154 6.14 -2.80 -18.40
CA ILE A 154 6.39 -1.41 -18.76
C ILE A 154 6.86 -0.66 -17.53
N THR A 155 8.06 -0.07 -17.62
CA THR A 155 8.65 0.73 -16.54
C THR A 155 8.22 2.20 -16.71
N PRO A 156 7.50 2.80 -15.74
CA PRO A 156 7.01 4.17 -15.87
C PRO A 156 8.12 5.24 -15.91
N ASP A 157 9.30 4.98 -15.35
CA ASP A 157 10.37 5.96 -15.18
C ASP A 157 10.82 6.60 -16.49
N GLU A 158 10.88 5.82 -17.57
CA GLU A 158 11.25 6.35 -18.90
C GLU A 158 10.21 7.35 -19.43
N TYR A 159 8.93 7.12 -19.13
CA TYR A 159 7.85 8.01 -19.52
C TYR A 159 7.83 9.24 -18.62
N VAL A 160 8.06 9.08 -17.32
CA VAL A 160 8.16 10.19 -16.37
C VAL A 160 9.31 11.12 -16.74
N ALA A 161 10.48 10.58 -17.13
CA ALA A 161 11.62 11.38 -17.56
C ALA A 161 11.33 12.20 -18.83
N LYS A 162 10.51 11.67 -19.75
CA LYS A 162 10.17 12.32 -21.02
C LYS A 162 8.96 13.25 -20.95
N LEU A 163 7.94 12.89 -20.18
CA LEU A 163 6.61 13.53 -20.20
C LEU A 163 6.21 14.15 -18.86
N GLY A 164 6.93 13.86 -17.78
CA GLY A 164 6.63 14.29 -16.43
C GLY A 164 5.66 13.37 -15.69
N ALA A 165 5.72 13.40 -14.35
CA ALA A 165 4.91 12.55 -13.48
C ALA A 165 3.40 12.83 -13.63
N ASP A 166 3.01 14.10 -13.82
CA ASP A 166 1.60 14.49 -13.93
C ASP A 166 0.93 13.91 -15.17
N ALA A 167 1.64 13.84 -16.30
CA ALA A 167 1.13 13.25 -17.53
C ALA A 167 0.79 11.77 -17.34
N ILE A 168 1.66 11.03 -16.62
CA ILE A 168 1.47 9.60 -16.35
C ILE A 168 0.37 9.36 -15.32
N ARG A 169 0.32 10.15 -14.25
CA ARG A 169 -0.75 10.06 -13.25
C ARG A 169 -2.12 10.36 -13.85
N ALA A 170 -2.23 11.45 -14.62
CA ALA A 170 -3.49 11.82 -15.27
C ALA A 170 -3.89 10.79 -16.34
N TYR A 171 -2.93 10.19 -17.04
CA TYR A 171 -3.20 9.08 -17.95
C TYR A 171 -3.80 7.87 -17.22
N LEU A 172 -3.20 7.43 -16.11
CA LEU A 172 -3.73 6.29 -15.34
C LEU A 172 -5.14 6.55 -14.80
N MET A 173 -5.43 7.78 -14.39
CA MET A 173 -6.76 8.18 -13.89
C MET A 173 -7.80 8.37 -15.01
N PHE A 174 -7.37 8.57 -16.25
CA PHE A 174 -8.23 8.81 -17.41
C PHE A 174 -8.41 7.57 -18.31
N LEU A 175 -7.60 6.53 -18.10
CA LEU A 175 -7.59 5.33 -18.93
C LEU A 175 -8.95 4.61 -18.96
N GLY A 176 -9.65 4.60 -17.82
CA GLY A 176 -10.94 3.93 -17.66
C GLY A 176 -11.41 3.98 -16.21
N PRO A 177 -12.57 3.36 -15.91
CA PRO A 177 -13.05 3.21 -14.53
C PRO A 177 -12.01 2.49 -13.67
N TRP A 178 -11.78 3.00 -12.46
CA TRP A 178 -10.71 2.54 -11.57
C TRP A 178 -10.74 1.03 -11.32
N GLU A 179 -11.94 0.48 -11.12
CA GLU A 179 -12.15 -0.94 -10.83
C GLU A 179 -11.97 -1.87 -12.04
N GLN A 180 -11.99 -1.33 -13.26
CA GLN A 180 -11.86 -2.11 -14.49
C GLN A 180 -10.40 -2.21 -14.96
N GLY A 181 -9.58 -1.22 -14.65
CA GLY A 181 -8.21 -1.14 -15.16
C GLY A 181 -8.20 -0.80 -16.64
N GLY A 182 -7.24 -1.34 -17.39
CA GLY A 182 -7.18 -1.10 -18.83
C GLY A 182 -5.88 -1.52 -19.49
N GLU A 183 -5.86 -1.42 -20.82
CA GLU A 183 -4.67 -1.69 -21.62
C GLU A 183 -3.76 -0.46 -21.67
N TRP A 184 -2.48 -0.66 -21.38
CA TRP A 184 -1.47 0.37 -21.53
C TRP A 184 -1.35 0.76 -23.01
N ASN A 185 -1.42 2.06 -23.29
CA ASN A 185 -1.43 2.60 -24.65
C ASN A 185 -0.72 3.97 -24.72
N ASP A 186 0.48 3.97 -25.30
CA ASP A 186 1.35 5.14 -25.44
C ASP A 186 0.70 6.32 -26.19
N SER A 187 -0.16 6.01 -27.17
CA SER A 187 -0.86 7.05 -27.94
C SER A 187 -1.80 7.87 -27.06
N SER A 188 -2.41 7.24 -26.05
CA SER A 188 -3.31 7.91 -25.10
C SER A 188 -2.53 8.83 -24.15
N ILE A 189 -1.32 8.44 -23.75
CA ILE A 189 -0.44 9.25 -22.88
C ILE A 189 -0.10 10.59 -23.56
N SER A 190 0.20 10.55 -24.85
CA SER A 190 0.49 11.75 -25.64
C SER A 190 -0.70 12.73 -25.66
N GLY A 191 -1.93 12.21 -25.63
CA GLY A 191 -3.15 13.03 -25.52
C GLY A 191 -3.22 13.83 -24.21
N ILE A 192 -2.88 13.19 -23.09
CA ILE A 192 -2.84 13.82 -21.77
C ILE A 192 -1.74 14.88 -21.70
N SER A 193 -0.56 14.60 -22.25
CA SER A 193 0.52 15.60 -22.32
C SER A 193 0.10 16.85 -23.11
N ARG A 194 -0.58 16.69 -24.26
CA ARG A 194 -1.13 17.83 -25.01
C ARG A 194 -2.19 18.59 -24.21
N TRP A 195 -3.05 17.89 -23.48
CA TRP A 195 -4.06 18.52 -22.63
C TRP A 195 -3.42 19.35 -21.50
N LEU A 196 -2.41 18.82 -20.81
CA LEU A 196 -1.66 19.56 -19.79
C LEU A 196 -0.98 20.80 -20.37
N ASN A 197 -0.34 20.68 -21.54
CA ASN A 197 0.28 21.83 -22.22
C ASN A 197 -0.76 22.89 -22.63
N ARG A 198 -1.99 22.48 -22.98
CA ARG A 198 -3.08 23.43 -23.24
C ARG A 198 -3.50 24.17 -21.97
N VAL A 199 -3.59 23.49 -20.83
CA VAL A 199 -3.85 24.14 -19.54
C VAL A 199 -2.73 25.11 -19.18
N TRP A 200 -1.47 24.70 -19.38
CA TRP A 200 -0.30 25.54 -19.17
C TRP A 200 -0.32 26.80 -20.03
N GLY A 201 -0.60 26.65 -21.34
CA GLY A 201 -0.77 27.77 -22.27
C GLY A 201 -1.91 28.69 -21.86
N LEU A 202 -3.08 28.17 -21.48
CA LEU A 202 -4.21 28.98 -21.01
C LEU A 202 -3.89 29.86 -19.81
N VAL A 203 -2.96 29.44 -18.94
CA VAL A 203 -2.57 30.19 -17.74
C VAL A 203 -1.48 31.21 -18.04
N LEU A 204 -0.52 30.89 -18.91
CA LEU A 204 0.65 31.74 -19.18
C LEU A 204 0.48 32.67 -20.38
N GLU A 205 -0.29 32.27 -21.38
CA GLU A 205 -0.56 33.11 -22.54
C GLU A 205 -1.47 34.26 -22.12
N GLY A 206 -0.98 35.49 -22.28
CA GLY A 206 -1.77 36.68 -22.02
C GLY A 206 -3.02 36.70 -22.90
N TYR A 207 -4.19 36.91 -22.29
CA TYR A 207 -5.42 37.08 -23.04
C TYR A 207 -5.44 38.47 -23.70
N ASN A 208 -5.23 38.51 -25.02
CA ASN A 208 -5.41 39.73 -25.79
C ASN A 208 -6.86 39.85 -26.24
N CYS A 209 -7.60 40.73 -25.57
CA CYS A 209 -8.99 41.03 -25.93
C CYS A 209 -9.03 41.69 -27.32
N ARG A 210 -9.62 41.00 -28.31
CA ARG A 210 -9.64 41.46 -29.71
C ARG A 210 -10.69 42.56 -29.98
N ALA A 211 -11.65 42.77 -29.07
CA ALA A 211 -12.65 43.83 -29.16
C ALA A 211 -13.33 44.06 -27.80
N GLU A 212 -13.68 45.31 -27.46
CA GLU A 212 -14.41 45.61 -26.24
C GLU A 212 -15.87 45.12 -26.32
N ALA A 213 -16.21 44.14 -25.47
CA ALA A 213 -17.58 43.69 -25.33
C ALA A 213 -18.43 44.69 -24.53
N SER A 214 -19.71 44.85 -24.91
CA SER A 214 -20.66 45.67 -24.15
C SER A 214 -20.82 45.17 -22.70
N SER A 215 -21.20 46.07 -21.79
CA SER A 215 -21.40 45.75 -20.37
C SER A 215 -22.42 44.61 -20.15
N ALA A 216 -23.51 44.62 -20.93
CA ALA A 216 -24.52 43.56 -20.90
C ALA A 216 -23.97 42.20 -21.37
N ALA A 217 -23.16 42.18 -22.44
CA ALA A 217 -22.53 40.95 -22.93
C ALA A 217 -21.52 40.39 -21.92
N ARG A 218 -20.71 41.27 -21.31
CA ARG A 218 -19.76 40.90 -20.24
C ARG A 218 -20.47 40.29 -19.03
N GLY A 219 -21.55 40.92 -18.56
CA GLY A 219 -22.35 40.41 -17.45
C GLY A 219 -22.98 39.05 -17.73
N LYS A 220 -23.45 38.81 -18.97
CA LYS A 220 -23.97 37.48 -19.38
C LYS A 220 -22.86 36.43 -19.40
N ALA A 221 -21.70 36.74 -19.99
CA ALA A 221 -20.57 35.83 -20.06
C ALA A 221 -20.02 35.46 -18.66
N GLN A 222 -19.94 36.44 -17.76
CA GLN A 222 -19.50 36.20 -16.38
C GLN A 222 -20.44 35.27 -15.61
N ARG A 223 -21.76 35.46 -15.75
CA ARG A 223 -22.75 34.56 -15.13
C ARG A 223 -22.65 33.14 -15.69
N GLU A 224 -22.46 33.01 -16.99
CA GLU A 224 -22.32 31.69 -17.63
C GLU A 224 -21.03 30.98 -17.20
N LEU A 225 -19.91 31.70 -17.14
CA LEU A 225 -18.66 31.15 -16.65
C LEU A 225 -18.79 30.69 -15.20
N ALA A 226 -19.37 31.51 -14.32
CA ALA A 226 -19.61 31.13 -12.92
C ALA A 226 -20.47 29.87 -12.82
N ARG A 227 -21.53 29.76 -13.64
CA ARG A 227 -22.39 28.58 -13.70
C ARG A 227 -21.59 27.33 -14.08
N ILE A 228 -20.79 27.38 -15.14
CA ILE A 228 -19.96 26.25 -15.58
C ILE A 228 -18.93 25.88 -14.50
N VAL A 229 -18.29 26.86 -13.88
CA VAL A 229 -17.33 26.65 -12.79
C VAL A 229 -17.98 25.89 -11.63
N HIS A 230 -19.12 26.36 -11.12
CA HIS A 230 -19.80 25.67 -10.01
C HIS A 230 -20.31 24.27 -10.38
N GLN A 231 -20.82 24.09 -11.60
CA GLN A 231 -21.20 22.77 -12.10
C GLN A 231 -19.99 21.82 -12.18
N THR A 232 -18.84 22.33 -12.60
CA THR A 232 -17.60 21.56 -12.73
C THR A 232 -17.06 21.19 -11.36
N ILE A 233 -16.99 22.14 -10.41
CA ILE A 233 -16.60 21.89 -9.02
C ILE A 233 -17.48 20.79 -8.44
N ARG A 234 -18.80 20.91 -8.56
CA ARG A 234 -19.74 19.90 -8.05
C ARG A 234 -19.50 18.52 -8.65
N LYS A 235 -19.17 18.43 -9.93
CA LYS A 235 -18.93 17.16 -10.64
C LYS A 235 -17.55 16.54 -10.33
N VAL A 236 -16.56 17.35 -9.94
CA VAL A 236 -15.23 16.85 -9.57
C VAL A 236 -15.19 16.40 -8.10
N THR A 237 -15.94 17.07 -7.22
CA THR A 237 -15.99 16.74 -5.78
C THR A 237 -16.81 15.49 -5.46
N ASN A 238 -17.87 15.22 -6.23
CA ASN A 238 -18.78 14.08 -6.01
C ASN A 238 -18.59 13.03 -7.09
#